data_AF-A0A534E8S9-F1
#
_entry.id   AF-A0A534E8S9-F1
#
_cell.length_a   1.000
_cell.length_b   1.000
_cell.length_c   1.000
_cell.angle_alpha   90.00
_cell.angle_beta   90.00
_cell.angle_gamma   90.00
#
_symmetry.space_group_name_H-M   'P 1'
#
loop_
_entity.id
_entity.type
_entity.pdbx_description
1 polymer ?
#
loop_
_entity_poly.entity_id
_entity_poly.type
_entity_poly.pdbx_seq_one_letter_code
_entity_poly.pdbx_strand_id
1 'polypeptide(L)'
;MLTSGFVGLLTAPEGRADAPDFHHAPSSAASLENPYRGQAPAAQAGGRLYALYCAACHGRSAEGTGNIPALAHGPVQNVADGEVFWFITKGSNSGAMPSWASLPEQQRWQLVTYLKTLVDAPMVVPAPVAASMTPVTGPPPPAPFTDFRFEVPGAVHKIALSDLPAPFATSSAGNAPTIVARPADAWPKAPDGFKVQLYADGLATPRVIRVAPNGDVFAAESGGGQIRAFRGLNADGKPERSEVFAAGLNEPYGIAFYPAGPDPKWIYVGDTDSVMRFAYRTGDLKATGVAARVVDLPHGSGHWTRDVVFSADGKTLFVAVGSESNVDDPDTTAAERYRADILAFGPNGLHMRVYASGIRNPSGLAVDPRTGRLWCTVNERDGLGDNLVPDYITSVRAGGFYGWPWWYMGPHQDPRHLGKHPELRERVIAPDVLLQPHNASLQIAFYQGQQFPDEYQGDIFASEHGSWNKSVRTGYEVIRVPLHHRGKASGEYEDFLTGFVLANGQVWGRPVGVTTALDGALLVTDDGSNSIWRISYVGK
;
A
#
# COMPACT_ATOMS: atom_id res chain seq x y z
N MET A 1 -29.59 -6.49 -82.24
CA MET A 1 -29.84 -5.30 -81.40
C MET A 1 -28.62 -5.09 -80.54
N LEU A 2 -27.84 -4.07 -80.88
CA LEU A 2 -26.60 -3.64 -80.24
C LEU A 2 -26.93 -2.37 -79.45
N THR A 3 -26.68 -2.37 -78.14
CA THR A 3 -26.63 -1.18 -77.26
C THR A 3 -25.64 -1.50 -76.14
N SER A 4 -24.42 -0.97 -76.17
CA SER A 4 -23.98 0.32 -75.60
C SER A 4 -24.02 0.37 -74.07
N GLY A 5 -22.84 0.48 -73.46
CA GLY A 5 -22.63 0.81 -72.05
C GLY A 5 -21.14 1.03 -71.75
N PHE A 6 -20.77 2.30 -71.59
CA PHE A 6 -19.42 2.82 -71.42
C PHE A 6 -18.78 2.49 -70.06
N VAL A 7 -17.47 2.27 -70.11
CA VAL A 7 -16.39 2.45 -69.13
C VAL A 7 -16.74 3.09 -67.78
N GLY A 8 -16.39 2.38 -66.70
CA GLY A 8 -15.91 2.97 -65.45
C GLY A 8 -14.64 2.23 -65.02
N LEU A 9 -13.48 2.84 -65.22
CA LEU A 9 -12.24 2.38 -64.57
C LEU A 9 -12.50 2.40 -63.06
N LEU A 10 -12.46 1.22 -62.42
CA LEU A 10 -12.30 1.12 -60.98
C LEU A 10 -10.93 1.72 -60.65
N THR A 11 -10.92 2.95 -60.18
CA THR A 11 -9.79 3.46 -59.41
C THR A 11 -9.63 2.53 -58.22
N ALA A 12 -8.50 1.84 -58.15
CA ALA A 12 -8.03 1.26 -56.90
C ALA A 12 -8.10 2.39 -55.85
N PRO A 13 -8.60 2.13 -54.62
CA PRO A 13 -8.43 3.10 -53.56
C PRO A 13 -6.92 3.34 -53.47
N GLU A 14 -6.54 4.61 -53.66
CA GLU A 14 -5.16 5.06 -53.56
C GLU A 14 -4.56 4.46 -52.31
N GLY A 15 -3.46 3.74 -52.49
CA GLY A 15 -2.67 3.22 -51.38
C GLY A 15 -2.39 4.38 -50.45
N ARG A 16 -2.90 4.28 -49.22
CA ARG A 16 -2.56 5.24 -48.18
C ARG A 16 -1.06 5.10 -47.94
N ALA A 17 -0.33 6.16 -48.25
CA ALA A 17 1.07 6.31 -47.87
C ALA A 17 1.22 5.93 -46.40
N ASP A 18 2.17 5.03 -46.14
CA ASP A 18 2.69 4.53 -44.86
C ASP A 18 1.96 5.10 -43.62
N ALA A 19 0.94 4.40 -43.15
CA ALA A 19 0.46 4.60 -41.78
C ALA A 19 1.65 4.36 -40.85
N PRO A 20 1.91 5.24 -39.86
CA PRO A 20 3.04 5.06 -38.96
C PRO A 20 2.92 3.70 -38.28
N ASP A 21 3.99 2.90 -38.37
CA ASP A 21 4.09 1.58 -37.75
C ASP A 21 3.99 1.71 -36.23
N PHE A 22 2.76 1.71 -35.72
CA PHE A 22 2.47 1.80 -34.30
C PHE A 22 2.58 0.41 -33.68
N HIS A 23 3.80 0.04 -33.30
CA HIS A 23 4.13 -1.22 -32.66
C HIS A 23 3.69 -2.47 -33.45
N HIS A 24 3.75 -2.42 -34.78
CA HIS A 24 3.36 -3.51 -35.68
C HIS A 24 1.89 -3.95 -35.52
N ALA A 25 1.00 -3.01 -35.16
CA ALA A 25 -0.44 -3.28 -35.17
C ALA A 25 -0.88 -3.73 -36.58
N PRO A 26 -1.66 -4.81 -36.71
CA PRO A 26 -2.12 -5.29 -38.01
C PRO A 26 -3.07 -4.26 -38.63
N SER A 27 -3.14 -4.21 -39.96
CA SER A 27 -4.04 -3.29 -40.68
C SER A 27 -5.52 -3.43 -40.29
N SER A 28 -5.94 -4.61 -39.81
CA SER A 28 -7.28 -4.83 -39.27
C SER A 28 -7.55 -4.06 -37.98
N ALA A 29 -6.53 -3.72 -37.18
CA ALA A 29 -6.67 -2.92 -35.97
C ALA A 29 -6.98 -1.46 -36.30
N ALA A 30 -6.36 -0.89 -37.34
CA ALA A 30 -6.61 0.49 -37.77
C ALA A 30 -8.07 0.72 -38.21
N SER A 31 -8.77 -0.34 -38.63
CA SER A 31 -10.18 -0.30 -39.03
C SER A 31 -11.16 -0.45 -37.85
N LEU A 32 -10.68 -0.69 -36.62
CA LEU A 32 -11.57 -0.78 -35.45
C LEU A 32 -12.00 0.61 -34.97
N GLU A 33 -13.30 0.81 -34.89
CA GLU A 33 -13.88 2.04 -34.36
C GLU A 33 -14.12 1.93 -32.85
N ASN A 34 -13.76 2.98 -32.12
CA ASN A 34 -14.01 3.09 -30.69
C ASN A 34 -15.49 3.43 -30.43
N PRO A 35 -16.29 2.50 -29.86
CA PRO A 35 -17.73 2.74 -29.65
C PRO A 35 -18.02 3.78 -28.56
N TYR A 36 -17.01 4.22 -27.80
CA TYR A 36 -17.12 5.20 -26.74
C TYR A 36 -16.49 6.56 -27.08
N ARG A 37 -16.05 6.77 -28.32
CA ARG A 37 -15.43 8.02 -28.77
C ARG A 37 -16.28 9.23 -28.38
N GLY A 38 -15.65 10.22 -27.74
CA GLY A 38 -16.30 11.47 -27.32
C GLY A 38 -17.26 11.36 -26.14
N GLN A 39 -17.43 10.17 -25.53
CA GLN A 39 -18.32 10.01 -24.38
C GLN A 39 -17.60 10.34 -23.07
N ALA A 40 -17.96 11.47 -22.45
CA ALA A 40 -17.37 11.91 -21.19
C ALA A 40 -17.44 10.87 -20.04
N PRO A 41 -18.55 10.13 -19.83
CA PRO A 41 -18.58 9.08 -18.80
C PRO A 41 -17.60 7.93 -19.06
N ALA A 42 -17.38 7.58 -20.34
CA ALA A 42 -16.44 6.56 -20.74
C ALA A 42 -14.98 7.02 -20.56
N ALA A 43 -14.68 8.28 -20.89
CA ALA A 43 -13.39 8.89 -20.60
C ALA A 43 -13.10 8.94 -19.10
N GLN A 44 -14.10 9.27 -18.27
CA GLN A 44 -13.95 9.27 -16.81
C GLN A 44 -13.69 7.86 -16.25
N ALA A 45 -14.38 6.84 -16.78
CA ALA A 45 -14.12 5.45 -16.45
C ALA A 45 -12.71 5.01 -16.89
N GLY A 46 -12.31 5.40 -18.09
CA GLY A 46 -10.96 5.18 -18.62
C GLY A 46 -9.86 5.82 -17.77
N GLY A 47 -10.07 7.03 -17.25
CA GLY A 47 -9.10 7.70 -16.37
C GLY A 47 -8.88 6.96 -15.05
N ARG A 48 -9.93 6.35 -14.49
CA ARG A 48 -9.80 5.49 -13.29
C ARG A 48 -9.00 4.22 -13.58
N LEU A 49 -9.26 3.60 -14.74
CA LEU A 49 -8.49 2.43 -15.20
C LEU A 49 -7.03 2.81 -15.47
N TYR A 50 -6.79 3.97 -16.07
CA TYR A 50 -5.45 4.48 -16.34
C TYR A 50 -4.63 4.64 -15.06
N ALA A 51 -5.24 5.23 -14.02
CA ALA A 51 -4.59 5.39 -12.72
C ALA A 51 -4.19 4.04 -12.09
N LEU A 52 -4.97 2.99 -12.34
CA LEU A 52 -4.73 1.65 -11.78
C LEU A 52 -3.71 0.84 -12.59
N TYR A 53 -3.75 0.90 -13.92
CA TYR A 53 -3.01 -0.02 -14.78
C TYR A 53 -1.87 0.62 -15.57
N CYS A 54 -1.89 1.93 -15.79
CA CYS A 54 -0.96 2.59 -16.72
C CYS A 54 -0.09 3.66 -16.04
N ALA A 55 -0.60 4.33 -15.01
CA ALA A 55 0.07 5.46 -14.37
C ALA A 55 1.37 5.07 -13.64
N ALA A 56 1.51 3.82 -13.20
CA ALA A 56 2.74 3.33 -12.57
C ALA A 56 3.96 3.42 -13.51
N CYS A 57 3.75 3.24 -14.82
CA CYS A 57 4.82 3.33 -15.82
C CYS A 57 4.84 4.68 -16.54
N HIS A 58 3.67 5.20 -16.93
CA HIS A 58 3.56 6.40 -17.77
C HIS A 58 3.40 7.71 -16.99
N GLY A 59 3.43 7.64 -15.65
CA GLY A 59 3.21 8.77 -14.77
C GLY A 59 1.73 9.16 -14.67
N ARG A 60 1.34 9.84 -13.58
CA ARG A 60 -0.07 10.23 -13.36
C ARG A 60 -0.61 11.20 -14.40
N SER A 61 0.26 12.03 -14.97
CA SER A 61 -0.07 12.99 -16.03
C SER A 61 0.11 12.41 -17.44
N ALA A 62 0.44 11.12 -17.59
CA ALA A 62 0.74 10.50 -18.86
C ALA A 62 1.93 11.11 -19.63
N GLU A 63 2.85 11.77 -18.92
CA GLU A 63 4.04 12.41 -19.50
C GLU A 63 5.21 11.43 -19.73
N GLY A 64 5.09 10.19 -19.28
CA GLY A 64 6.18 9.21 -19.34
C GLY A 64 7.27 9.49 -18.30
N THR A 65 8.19 8.53 -18.13
CA THR A 65 9.33 8.66 -17.22
C THR A 65 10.55 7.94 -17.80
N GLY A 66 11.66 8.67 -17.98
CA GLY A 66 12.90 8.09 -18.52
C GLY A 66 12.70 7.48 -19.91
N ASN A 67 12.81 6.16 -20.01
CA ASN A 67 12.63 5.41 -21.27
C ASN A 67 11.17 5.01 -21.55
N ILE A 68 10.23 5.30 -20.64
CA ILE A 68 8.81 5.03 -20.86
C ILE A 68 8.18 6.22 -21.58
N PRO A 69 7.55 6.00 -22.76
CA PRO A 69 7.05 7.10 -23.58
C PRO A 69 5.89 7.83 -22.92
N ALA A 70 5.79 9.13 -23.21
CA ALA A 70 4.61 9.91 -22.93
C ALA A 70 3.42 9.38 -23.73
N LEU A 71 2.26 9.35 -23.10
CA LEU A 71 0.99 9.03 -23.73
C LEU A 71 0.13 10.29 -23.89
N ALA A 72 0.33 11.35 -23.12
CA ALA A 72 -0.39 12.61 -23.26
C ALA A 72 -0.12 13.31 -24.60
N HIS A 73 1.03 13.04 -25.21
CA HIS A 73 1.44 13.52 -26.53
C HIS A 73 2.16 12.40 -27.31
N GLY A 74 2.52 12.69 -28.56
CA GLY A 74 3.25 11.74 -29.41
C GLY A 74 2.37 10.70 -30.12
N PRO A 75 2.92 9.52 -30.48
CA PRO A 75 2.28 8.59 -31.41
C PRO A 75 0.88 8.13 -31.00
N VAL A 76 0.65 7.88 -29.71
CA VAL A 76 -0.66 7.45 -29.18
C VAL A 76 -1.78 8.42 -29.54
N GLN A 77 -1.47 9.70 -29.67
CA GLN A 77 -2.45 10.72 -30.02
C GLN A 77 -2.75 10.79 -31.52
N ASN A 78 -1.79 10.40 -32.35
CA ASN A 78 -1.85 10.57 -33.80
C ASN A 78 -2.24 9.30 -34.58
N VAL A 79 -2.29 8.14 -33.92
CA VAL A 79 -2.67 6.85 -34.51
C VAL A 79 -4.15 6.54 -34.31
N ALA A 80 -4.72 5.59 -35.06
CA ALA A 80 -6.13 5.23 -34.94
C ALA A 80 -6.42 4.60 -33.56
N ASP A 81 -7.61 4.86 -33.01
CA ASP A 81 -8.03 4.32 -31.70
C ASP A 81 -7.89 2.79 -31.64
N GLY A 82 -8.19 2.10 -32.74
CA GLY A 82 -8.08 0.65 -32.84
C GLY A 82 -6.64 0.13 -32.76
N GLU A 83 -5.66 0.91 -33.19
CA GLU A 83 -4.24 0.56 -33.05
C GLU A 83 -3.78 0.70 -31.60
N VAL A 84 -4.24 1.75 -30.90
CA VAL A 84 -4.01 1.92 -29.45
C VAL A 84 -4.71 0.80 -28.67
N PHE A 85 -5.95 0.48 -29.02
CA PHE A 85 -6.71 -0.62 -28.41
C PHE A 85 -5.99 -1.97 -28.58
N TRP A 86 -5.50 -2.24 -29.79
CA TRP A 86 -4.74 -3.46 -30.08
C TRP A 86 -3.49 -3.55 -29.22
N PHE A 87 -2.71 -2.46 -29.13
CA PHE A 87 -1.47 -2.45 -28.37
C PHE A 87 -1.71 -2.58 -26.86
N ILE A 88 -2.72 -1.91 -26.30
CA ILE A 88 -3.17 -2.12 -24.90
C ILE A 88 -3.57 -3.58 -24.67
N THR A 89 -4.24 -4.19 -25.65
CA THR A 89 -4.69 -5.59 -25.54
C THR A 89 -3.51 -6.56 -25.60
N LYS A 90 -2.51 -6.32 -26.45
CA LYS A 90 -1.42 -7.29 -26.71
C LYS A 90 -0.17 -7.05 -25.87
N GLY A 91 0.06 -5.83 -25.39
CA GLY A 91 1.32 -5.44 -24.78
C GLY A 91 2.47 -5.42 -25.80
N SER A 92 3.69 -5.24 -25.32
CA SER A 92 4.88 -5.30 -26.17
C SER A 92 5.43 -6.73 -26.25
N ASN A 93 5.97 -7.11 -27.42
CA ASN A 93 6.62 -8.41 -27.61
C ASN A 93 7.86 -8.60 -26.71
N SER A 94 8.47 -7.51 -26.24
CA SER A 94 9.58 -7.50 -25.28
C SER A 94 9.15 -7.67 -23.82
N GLY A 95 7.85 -7.63 -23.52
CA GLY A 95 7.31 -7.63 -22.16
C GLY A 95 7.44 -6.29 -21.41
N ALA A 96 8.06 -5.27 -22.03
CA ALA A 96 8.20 -3.93 -21.46
C ALA A 96 6.85 -3.21 -21.24
N MET A 97 5.83 -3.52 -22.05
CA MET A 97 4.45 -3.13 -21.79
C MET A 97 3.60 -4.39 -21.55
N PRO A 98 2.92 -4.54 -20.40
CA PRO A 98 2.04 -5.66 -20.13
C PRO A 98 0.85 -5.73 -21.10
N SER A 99 0.34 -6.95 -21.32
CA SER A 99 -0.94 -7.16 -22.00
C SER A 99 -2.10 -6.93 -21.03
N TRP A 100 -3.11 -6.18 -21.48
CA TRP A 100 -4.36 -5.97 -20.74
C TRP A 100 -5.54 -6.75 -21.32
N ALA A 101 -5.26 -7.89 -21.96
CA ALA A 101 -6.28 -8.78 -22.51
C ALA A 101 -7.28 -9.29 -21.44
N SER A 102 -6.86 -9.32 -20.17
CA SER A 102 -7.68 -9.70 -19.02
C SER A 102 -8.78 -8.69 -18.68
N LEU A 103 -8.63 -7.41 -19.05
CA LEU A 103 -9.70 -6.43 -18.88
C LEU A 103 -10.87 -6.75 -19.83
N PRO A 104 -12.13 -6.49 -19.45
CA PRO A 104 -13.23 -6.49 -20.40
C PRO A 104 -12.95 -5.54 -21.58
N GLU A 105 -13.38 -5.92 -22.79
CA GLU A 105 -13.19 -5.11 -24.00
C GLU A 105 -13.71 -3.67 -23.82
N GLN A 106 -14.86 -3.51 -23.18
CA GLN A 106 -15.40 -2.20 -22.81
C GLN A 106 -14.39 -1.33 -22.04
N GLN A 107 -13.70 -1.91 -21.06
CA GLN A 107 -12.75 -1.17 -20.22
C GLN A 107 -11.50 -0.76 -21.01
N ARG A 108 -11.03 -1.61 -21.92
CA ARG A 108 -9.94 -1.24 -22.84
C ARG A 108 -10.34 -0.11 -23.78
N TRP A 109 -11.56 -0.11 -24.32
CA TRP A 109 -12.02 1.01 -25.12
C TRP A 109 -12.22 2.30 -24.30
N GLN A 110 -12.63 2.19 -23.04
CA GLN A 110 -12.69 3.32 -22.12
C GLN A 110 -11.29 3.91 -21.86
N LEU A 111 -10.26 3.07 -21.69
CA LEU A 111 -8.86 3.51 -21.61
C LEU A 111 -8.43 4.30 -22.85
N VAL A 112 -8.70 3.78 -24.05
CA VAL A 112 -8.40 4.48 -25.31
C VAL A 112 -9.14 5.82 -25.37
N THR A 113 -10.41 5.83 -24.99
CA THR A 113 -11.24 7.04 -24.95
C THR A 113 -10.63 8.10 -24.04
N TYR A 114 -10.17 7.71 -22.84
CA TYR A 114 -9.47 8.61 -21.92
C TYR A 114 -8.17 9.13 -22.51
N LEU A 115 -7.32 8.26 -23.06
CA LEU A 115 -6.04 8.69 -23.65
C LEU A 115 -6.25 9.74 -24.75
N LYS A 116 -7.30 9.59 -25.57
CA LYS A 116 -7.63 10.56 -26.62
C LYS A 116 -8.16 11.89 -26.11
N THR A 117 -8.64 11.97 -24.86
CA THR A 117 -9.00 13.27 -24.25
C THR A 117 -7.79 14.11 -23.86
N LEU A 118 -6.57 13.54 -23.88
CA LEU A 118 -5.35 14.26 -23.53
C LEU A 118 -4.86 15.22 -24.64
N VAL A 119 -5.40 15.12 -25.86
CA VAL A 119 -5.02 15.95 -27.04
C VAL A 119 -5.69 17.32 -27.04
N ASP A 120 -6.92 17.42 -26.53
CA ASP A 120 -7.76 18.62 -26.66
C ASP A 120 -7.57 19.64 -25.52
N ALA A 121 -6.64 19.38 -24.59
CA ALA A 121 -6.30 20.32 -23.54
C ALA A 121 -5.12 21.21 -24.02
N PRO A 122 -5.33 22.50 -24.34
CA PRO A 122 -4.20 23.43 -24.39
C PRO A 122 -3.47 23.37 -23.04
N MET A 123 -2.15 23.60 -23.04
CA MET A 123 -1.31 23.74 -21.85
C MET A 123 -1.82 24.86 -20.93
N VAL A 124 -2.88 24.54 -20.21
CA VAL A 124 -3.26 25.13 -18.96
C VAL A 124 -2.82 24.06 -17.99
N VAL A 125 -1.65 24.26 -17.37
CA VAL A 125 -1.51 23.76 -15.99
C VAL A 125 -2.77 24.26 -15.33
N PRO A 126 -3.72 23.40 -14.92
CA PRO A 126 -4.90 23.92 -14.25
C PRO A 126 -4.33 24.72 -13.10
N ALA A 127 -4.53 26.05 -13.10
CA ALA A 127 -4.54 26.77 -11.85
C ALA A 127 -5.38 25.89 -10.94
N PRO A 128 -4.81 25.42 -9.80
CA PRO A 128 -5.32 24.26 -9.07
C PRO A 128 -6.82 24.44 -9.06
N VAL A 129 -7.55 23.57 -9.78
CA VAL A 129 -9.01 23.68 -9.80
C VAL A 129 -9.32 23.65 -8.33
N ALA A 130 -9.73 24.80 -7.79
CA ALA A 130 -9.83 24.97 -6.36
C ALA A 130 -10.77 23.86 -5.98
N ALA A 131 -10.21 22.79 -5.40
CA ALA A 131 -10.98 21.64 -5.02
C ALA A 131 -12.10 22.25 -4.21
N SER A 132 -13.35 21.87 -4.48
CA SER A 132 -14.46 22.37 -3.67
C SER A 132 -14.02 22.28 -2.22
N MET A 133 -13.75 23.45 -1.63
CA MET A 133 -13.18 23.51 -0.28
C MET A 133 -14.27 23.26 0.75
N THR A 134 -15.50 23.06 0.26
CA THR A 134 -16.66 22.66 1.03
C THR A 134 -16.28 21.47 1.91
N PRO A 135 -16.24 21.67 3.23
CA PRO A 135 -15.96 20.60 4.15
C PRO A 135 -16.98 19.47 4.00
N VAL A 136 -16.53 18.22 4.14
CA VAL A 136 -17.44 17.10 4.35
C VAL A 136 -18.07 17.29 5.72
N THR A 137 -19.37 17.56 5.74
CA THR A 137 -20.13 17.78 6.97
C THR A 137 -21.13 16.64 7.19
N GLY A 138 -21.53 16.43 8.43
CA GLY A 138 -22.50 15.41 8.83
C GLY A 138 -22.35 15.08 10.31
N PRO A 139 -23.33 14.34 10.89
CA PRO A 139 -23.22 13.88 12.27
C PRO A 139 -22.02 12.92 12.43
N PRO A 140 -21.52 12.76 13.67
CA PRO A 140 -20.56 11.71 13.97
C PRO A 140 -21.15 10.33 13.66
N PRO A 141 -20.33 9.38 13.20
CA PRO A 141 -20.77 8.00 13.05
C PRO A 141 -21.18 7.42 14.42
N PRO A 142 -22.09 6.43 14.46
CA PRO A 142 -22.46 5.76 15.70
C PRO A 142 -21.24 5.10 16.35
N ALA A 143 -21.06 5.35 17.65
CA ALA A 143 -20.03 4.67 18.43
C ALA A 143 -20.17 3.14 18.33
N PRO A 144 -19.06 2.38 18.35
CA PRO A 144 -17.67 2.82 18.56
C PRO A 144 -16.93 3.25 17.27
N PHE A 145 -17.65 3.45 16.17
CA PHE A 145 -17.02 3.80 14.89
C PHE A 145 -16.66 5.29 14.82
N THR A 146 -15.59 5.62 14.10
CA THR A 146 -15.16 7.00 13.82
C THR A 146 -14.89 7.19 12.32
N ASP A 147 -14.56 8.42 11.94
CA ASP A 147 -14.05 8.79 10.63
C ASP A 147 -13.10 10.00 10.74
N PHE A 148 -12.44 10.34 9.63
CA PHE A 148 -11.40 11.37 9.56
C PHE A 148 -11.79 12.76 10.11
N ARG A 149 -13.09 13.05 10.21
CA ARG A 149 -13.59 14.34 10.71
C ARG A 149 -13.49 14.45 12.23
N PHE A 150 -13.42 13.31 12.92
CA PHE A 150 -13.48 13.21 14.38
C PHE A 150 -12.22 12.58 15.00
N GLU A 151 -11.28 12.13 14.18
CA GLU A 151 -9.94 11.70 14.62
C GLU A 151 -9.16 12.91 15.16
N VAL A 152 -8.80 12.85 16.44
CA VAL A 152 -8.08 13.93 17.14
C VAL A 152 -7.09 13.34 18.13
N PRO A 153 -5.86 13.90 18.25
CA PRO A 153 -4.86 13.31 19.12
C PRO A 153 -5.36 13.19 20.57
N GLY A 154 -5.17 12.02 21.18
CA GLY A 154 -5.65 11.68 22.52
C GLY A 154 -7.06 11.08 22.58
N ALA A 155 -7.79 10.99 21.46
CA ALA A 155 -9.06 10.28 21.43
C ALA A 155 -8.84 8.77 21.58
N VAL A 156 -9.56 8.15 22.51
CA VAL A 156 -9.46 6.71 22.79
C VAL A 156 -10.66 5.98 22.20
N HIS A 157 -10.36 4.91 21.47
CA HIS A 157 -11.34 4.06 20.80
C HIS A 157 -11.23 2.62 21.31
N LYS A 158 -12.37 1.94 21.36
CA LYS A 158 -12.44 0.52 21.71
C LYS A 158 -13.60 -0.12 20.97
N ILE A 159 -13.29 -1.02 20.04
CA ILE A 159 -14.27 -1.82 19.31
C ILE A 159 -14.25 -3.22 19.92
N ALA A 160 -15.39 -3.71 20.37
CA ALA A 160 -15.58 -5.06 20.84
C ALA A 160 -16.30 -5.92 19.79
N LEU A 161 -16.21 -7.24 19.94
CA LEU A 161 -16.93 -8.20 19.09
C LEU A 161 -18.44 -7.99 19.10
N SER A 162 -19.00 -7.53 20.23
CA SER A 162 -20.42 -7.22 20.37
C SER A 162 -20.88 -6.01 19.56
N ASP A 163 -19.95 -5.18 19.12
CA ASP A 163 -20.23 -3.93 18.42
C ASP A 163 -20.27 -4.13 16.89
N LEU A 164 -19.86 -5.31 16.42
CA LEU A 164 -19.79 -5.60 14.99
C LEU A 164 -21.19 -5.66 14.38
N PRO A 165 -21.49 -4.85 13.35
CA PRO A 165 -22.75 -4.94 12.66
C PRO A 165 -22.83 -6.26 11.87
N ALA A 166 -24.06 -6.66 11.52
CA ALA A 166 -24.24 -7.77 10.59
C ALA A 166 -23.61 -7.44 9.22
N PRO A 167 -23.11 -8.44 8.48
CA PRO A 167 -22.68 -8.24 7.10
C PRO A 167 -23.73 -7.54 6.25
N PHE A 168 -23.29 -6.57 5.45
CA PHE A 168 -24.12 -5.75 4.56
C PHE A 168 -25.14 -4.85 5.28
N ALA A 169 -24.94 -4.55 6.58
CA ALA A 169 -25.72 -3.53 7.28
C ALA A 169 -25.69 -2.16 6.57
N THR A 170 -24.61 -1.88 5.84
CA THR A 170 -24.56 -0.86 4.80
C THR A 170 -24.03 -1.47 3.51
N SER A 171 -24.26 -0.79 2.39
CA SER A 171 -23.52 -1.10 1.16
C SER A 171 -22.03 -0.84 1.36
N SER A 172 -21.18 -1.65 0.73
CA SER A 172 -19.76 -1.34 0.59
C SER A 172 -19.58 -0.17 -0.38
N ALA A 173 -18.56 0.66 -0.14
CA ALA A 173 -18.28 1.85 -0.93
C ALA A 173 -16.85 1.83 -1.49
N GLY A 174 -16.68 2.21 -2.76
CA GLY A 174 -15.37 2.50 -3.34
C GLY A 174 -15.07 4.00 -3.24
N ASN A 175 -14.12 4.37 -2.41
CA ASN A 175 -13.72 5.75 -2.11
C ASN A 175 -12.19 5.86 -1.99
N ALA A 176 -11.49 5.54 -3.09
CA ALA A 176 -10.05 5.68 -3.15
C ALA A 176 -9.62 7.14 -2.84
N PRO A 177 -8.51 7.34 -2.09
CA PRO A 177 -8.08 8.68 -1.72
C PRO A 177 -7.69 9.49 -2.96
N THR A 178 -8.22 10.72 -3.03
CA THR A 178 -7.68 11.73 -3.95
C THR A 178 -6.49 12.38 -3.30
N ILE A 179 -5.29 11.94 -3.69
CA ILE A 179 -4.04 12.50 -3.17
C ILE A 179 -3.79 13.88 -3.77
N VAL A 180 -3.55 14.85 -2.90
CA VAL A 180 -3.18 16.23 -3.27
C VAL A 180 -1.82 16.59 -2.70
N ALA A 181 -1.19 17.61 -3.27
CA ALA A 181 0.02 18.18 -2.66
C ALA A 181 -0.30 18.72 -1.26
N ARG A 182 0.62 18.55 -0.31
CA ARG A 182 0.50 19.10 1.04
C ARG A 182 0.34 20.63 0.98
N PRO A 183 -0.77 21.20 1.49
CA PRO A 183 -0.87 22.64 1.66
C PRO A 183 0.26 23.20 2.52
N ALA A 184 0.66 24.45 2.30
CA ALA A 184 1.83 25.03 2.96
C ALA A 184 1.70 25.08 4.50
N ASP A 185 0.46 25.20 4.99
CA ASP A 185 0.07 25.27 6.40
C ASP A 185 -0.43 23.93 6.96
N ALA A 186 -0.53 22.88 6.13
CA ALA A 186 -0.94 21.56 6.60
C ALA A 186 0.23 20.83 7.26
N TRP A 187 0.00 20.39 8.50
CA TRP A 187 0.97 19.67 9.32
C TRP A 187 0.27 18.56 10.11
N PRO A 188 0.90 17.39 10.33
CA PRO A 188 0.33 16.40 11.22
C PRO A 188 0.20 16.96 12.64
N LYS A 189 -0.85 16.55 13.34
CA LYS A 189 -1.16 16.98 14.70
C LYS A 189 -0.86 15.84 15.66
N ALA A 190 -0.10 16.13 16.71
CA ALA A 190 0.22 15.19 17.79
C ALA A 190 -0.43 15.66 19.11
N PRO A 191 -0.44 14.85 20.19
CA PRO A 191 -0.95 15.29 21.48
C PRO A 191 -0.14 16.47 22.01
N ASP A 192 -0.71 17.23 22.94
CA ASP A 192 0.01 18.35 23.51
C ASP A 192 1.34 17.91 24.16
N GLY A 193 2.35 18.79 24.10
CA GLY A 193 3.70 18.48 24.58
C GLY A 193 4.54 17.71 23.55
N PHE A 194 3.96 17.30 22.43
CA PHE A 194 4.71 16.76 21.29
C PHE A 194 4.93 17.83 20.20
N LYS A 195 6.09 17.74 19.56
CA LYS A 195 6.47 18.53 18.40
C LYS A 195 6.64 17.62 17.20
N VAL A 196 5.96 17.95 16.10
CA VAL A 196 6.10 17.27 14.81
C VAL A 196 7.03 18.09 13.91
N GLN A 197 8.03 17.46 13.32
CA GLN A 197 8.99 18.07 12.40
C GLN A 197 9.10 17.25 11.12
N LEU A 198 9.39 17.92 10.00
CA LEU A 198 9.74 17.23 8.76
C LEU A 198 11.20 16.78 8.85
N TYR A 199 11.41 15.47 8.85
CA TYR A 199 12.75 14.86 8.91
C TYR A 199 13.38 14.80 7.52
N ALA A 200 12.65 14.22 6.55
CA ALA A 200 13.08 14.12 5.16
C ALA A 200 11.88 14.21 4.21
N ASP A 201 12.11 14.61 2.97
CA ASP A 201 11.13 14.66 1.89
C ASP A 201 11.78 14.22 0.56
N GLY A 202 11.00 14.20 -0.52
CA GLY A 202 11.49 13.81 -1.85
C GLY A 202 11.79 12.32 -2.00
N LEU A 203 11.12 11.49 -1.20
CA LEU A 203 11.28 10.04 -1.19
C LEU A 203 10.45 9.39 -2.30
N ALA A 204 10.78 8.15 -2.67
CA ALA A 204 10.06 7.41 -3.71
C ALA A 204 9.11 6.36 -3.10
N THR A 205 7.91 6.78 -2.71
CA THR A 205 6.90 5.92 -2.04
C THR A 205 7.50 5.22 -0.80
N PRO A 206 7.91 5.98 0.23
CA PRO A 206 8.53 5.41 1.42
C PRO A 206 7.55 4.52 2.20
N ARG A 207 7.96 3.29 2.52
CA ARG A 207 7.18 2.30 3.28
C ARG A 207 7.83 2.03 4.64
N VAL A 208 8.25 0.79 4.90
CA VAL A 208 8.78 0.41 6.21
C VAL A 208 10.05 1.18 6.55
N ILE A 209 10.14 1.58 7.82
CA ILE A 209 11.29 2.28 8.39
C ILE A 209 11.85 1.50 9.60
N ARG A 210 13.17 1.43 9.70
CA ARG A 210 13.91 0.78 10.80
C ARG A 210 15.11 1.62 11.21
N VAL A 211 15.54 1.45 12.45
CA VAL A 211 16.74 2.11 13.00
C VAL A 211 17.81 1.06 13.25
N ALA A 212 19.00 1.28 12.70
CA ALA A 212 20.17 0.47 12.95
C ALA A 212 20.73 0.74 14.37
N PRO A 213 21.54 -0.15 14.96
CA PRO A 213 22.01 0.01 16.34
C PRO A 213 22.82 1.29 16.62
N ASN A 214 23.44 1.88 15.59
CA ASN A 214 24.16 3.15 15.69
C ASN A 214 23.27 4.40 15.48
N GLY A 215 21.95 4.22 15.32
CA GLY A 215 21.00 5.30 15.12
C GLY A 215 20.78 5.72 13.66
N ASP A 216 21.44 5.09 12.69
CA ASP A 216 21.11 5.32 11.28
C ASP A 216 19.69 4.84 10.98
N VAL A 217 18.99 5.58 10.14
CA VAL A 217 17.60 5.31 9.77
C VAL A 217 17.58 4.72 8.37
N PHE A 218 16.90 3.58 8.19
CA PHE A 218 16.72 2.91 6.91
C PHE A 218 15.24 2.90 6.56
N ALA A 219 14.91 3.37 5.37
CA ALA A 219 13.55 3.36 4.83
C ALA A 219 13.52 2.61 3.50
N ALA A 220 12.53 1.74 3.34
CA ALA A 220 12.24 1.13 2.04
C ALA A 220 11.49 2.14 1.17
N GLU A 221 11.95 2.36 -0.06
CA GLU A 221 11.31 3.19 -1.07
C GLU A 221 10.81 2.27 -2.17
N SER A 222 9.60 1.71 -1.99
CA SER A 222 9.09 0.65 -2.87
C SER A 222 8.91 1.13 -4.31
N GLY A 223 8.43 2.37 -4.48
CA GLY A 223 8.27 2.98 -5.81
C GLY A 223 9.59 3.27 -6.50
N GLY A 224 10.69 3.37 -5.74
CA GLY A 224 12.05 3.51 -6.27
C GLY A 224 12.81 2.19 -6.40
N GLY A 225 12.25 1.06 -5.94
CA GLY A 225 12.95 -0.22 -5.93
C GLY A 225 14.25 -0.18 -5.11
N GLN A 226 14.27 0.57 -3.99
CA GLN A 226 15.51 0.82 -3.24
C GLN A 226 15.32 0.93 -1.72
N ILE A 227 16.41 0.75 -0.98
CA ILE A 227 16.52 1.08 0.45
C ILE A 227 17.34 2.35 0.58
N ARG A 228 16.82 3.35 1.28
CA ARG A 228 17.52 4.61 1.59
C ARG A 228 17.99 4.61 3.03
N ALA A 229 19.22 5.06 3.25
CA ALA A 229 19.84 5.21 4.56
C ALA A 229 20.08 6.69 4.88
N PHE A 230 19.80 7.09 6.12
CA PHE A 230 19.99 8.44 6.64
C PHE A 230 20.90 8.41 7.85
N ARG A 231 21.79 9.41 7.97
CA ARG A 231 22.68 9.57 9.11
C ARG A 231 22.70 10.99 9.65
N GLY A 232 22.79 11.06 10.97
CA GLY A 232 23.03 12.29 11.71
C GLY A 232 21.82 13.22 11.67
N LEU A 233 21.90 14.30 12.43
CA LEU A 233 20.93 15.37 12.40
C LEU A 233 21.68 16.70 12.33
N ASN A 234 21.30 17.55 11.38
CA ASN A 234 21.74 18.94 11.35
C ASN A 234 20.94 19.78 12.36
N ALA A 235 21.27 21.08 12.46
CA ALA A 235 20.63 22.00 13.40
C ALA A 235 19.11 22.15 13.20
N ASP A 236 18.60 21.89 12.00
CA ASP A 236 17.17 21.95 11.67
C ASP A 236 16.42 20.63 11.98
N GLY A 237 17.15 19.61 12.44
CA GLY A 237 16.59 18.28 12.72
C GLY A 237 16.38 17.42 11.46
N LYS A 238 17.07 17.73 10.36
CA LYS A 238 17.10 16.91 9.13
C LYS A 238 18.37 16.04 9.06
N PRO A 239 18.37 14.92 8.31
CA PRO A 239 19.57 14.13 8.08
C PRO A 239 20.74 14.93 7.54
N GLU A 240 21.94 14.70 8.09
CA GLU A 240 23.18 15.25 7.51
C GLU A 240 23.57 14.53 6.23
N ARG A 241 23.23 13.23 6.13
CA ARG A 241 23.47 12.40 4.94
C ARG A 241 22.24 11.59 4.57
N SER A 242 22.04 11.43 3.27
CA SER A 242 21.03 10.54 2.69
C SER A 242 21.65 9.81 1.50
N GLU A 243 21.68 8.48 1.57
CA GLU A 243 22.32 7.64 0.55
C GLU A 243 21.37 6.50 0.16
N VAL A 244 21.44 6.08 -1.11
CA VAL A 244 20.81 4.82 -1.52
C VAL A 244 21.71 3.68 -1.04
N PHE A 245 21.20 2.90 -0.08
CA PHE A 245 21.93 1.75 0.47
C PHE A 245 21.97 0.60 -0.54
N ALA A 246 20.81 0.24 -1.10
CA ALA A 246 20.66 -0.80 -2.11
C ALA A 246 19.55 -0.39 -3.09
N ALA A 247 19.68 -0.79 -4.36
CA ALA A 247 18.73 -0.48 -5.43
C ALA A 247 18.52 -1.69 -6.35
N GLY A 248 17.55 -1.60 -7.27
CA GLY A 248 17.20 -2.70 -8.17
C GLY A 248 16.42 -3.82 -7.48
N LEU A 249 15.75 -3.49 -6.38
CA LEU A 249 14.89 -4.38 -5.61
C LEU A 249 13.48 -4.38 -6.19
N ASN A 250 12.76 -5.47 -5.98
CA ASN A 250 11.40 -5.66 -6.47
C ASN A 250 10.37 -5.20 -5.43
N GLU A 251 9.96 -3.93 -5.52
CA GLU A 251 9.03 -3.28 -4.58
C GLU A 251 9.37 -3.58 -3.10
N PRO A 252 10.59 -3.23 -2.64
CA PRO A 252 11.04 -3.60 -1.31
C PRO A 252 10.13 -3.02 -0.23
N TYR A 253 9.85 -3.82 0.79
CA TYR A 253 9.01 -3.43 1.92
C TYR A 253 9.74 -3.68 3.25
N GLY A 254 9.76 -4.90 3.77
CA GLY A 254 10.32 -5.21 5.09
C GLY A 254 11.82 -4.99 5.20
N ILE A 255 12.30 -4.63 6.40
CA ILE A 255 13.73 -4.49 6.71
C ILE A 255 14.01 -5.14 8.07
N ALA A 256 15.06 -5.96 8.15
CA ALA A 256 15.55 -6.51 9.42
C ALA A 256 17.08 -6.59 9.48
N PHE A 257 17.66 -6.19 10.61
CA PHE A 257 19.08 -6.36 10.91
C PHE A 257 19.34 -7.71 11.57
N TYR A 258 20.41 -8.41 11.17
CA TYR A 258 20.72 -9.74 11.68
C TYR A 258 22.24 -10.00 11.85
N PRO A 259 22.69 -10.64 12.95
CA PRO A 259 21.93 -10.90 14.17
C PRO A 259 21.38 -9.62 14.80
N ALA A 260 20.28 -9.73 15.53
CA ALA A 260 19.78 -8.61 16.31
C ALA A 260 20.79 -8.26 17.42
N GLY A 261 20.87 -6.98 17.79
CA GLY A 261 21.83 -6.47 18.77
C GLY A 261 22.76 -5.42 18.18
N PRO A 262 23.89 -5.10 18.84
CA PRO A 262 24.74 -3.95 18.49
C PRO A 262 25.54 -4.13 17.18
N ASP A 263 25.81 -5.38 16.78
CA ASP A 263 26.74 -5.71 15.69
C ASP A 263 26.13 -6.61 14.61
N PRO A 264 25.04 -6.20 13.95
CA PRO A 264 24.47 -6.95 12.84
C PRO A 264 25.49 -7.13 11.72
N LYS A 265 25.41 -8.28 11.05
CA LYS A 265 26.27 -8.65 9.91
C LYS A 265 25.52 -8.58 8.59
N TRP A 266 24.19 -8.49 8.65
CA TRP A 266 23.32 -8.56 7.50
C TRP A 266 22.14 -7.62 7.65
N ILE A 267 21.66 -7.12 6.52
CA ILE A 267 20.31 -6.56 6.38
C ILE A 267 19.52 -7.52 5.50
N TYR A 268 18.34 -7.89 5.96
CA TYR A 268 17.33 -8.63 5.20
C TYR A 268 16.28 -7.65 4.70
N VAL A 269 15.92 -7.76 3.43
CA VAL A 269 14.88 -6.95 2.79
C VAL A 269 13.81 -7.88 2.23
N GLY A 270 12.55 -7.63 2.57
CA GLY A 270 11.43 -8.34 1.96
C GLY A 270 11.00 -7.65 0.66
N ASP A 271 11.30 -8.28 -0.46
CA ASP A 271 10.81 -7.95 -1.80
C ASP A 271 9.49 -8.69 -2.05
N THR A 272 8.69 -8.24 -3.02
CA THR A 272 7.37 -8.84 -3.32
C THR A 272 7.43 -10.36 -3.51
N ASP A 273 8.48 -10.85 -4.16
CA ASP A 273 8.67 -12.25 -4.52
C ASP A 273 9.79 -12.96 -3.74
N SER A 274 10.46 -12.28 -2.80
CA SER A 274 11.60 -12.88 -2.08
C SER A 274 11.99 -12.19 -0.79
N VAL A 275 12.91 -12.83 -0.06
CA VAL A 275 13.74 -12.13 0.91
C VAL A 275 15.16 -12.03 0.38
N MET A 276 15.64 -10.81 0.25
CA MET A 276 17.00 -10.45 -0.14
C MET A 276 17.87 -10.24 1.11
N ARG A 277 19.17 -10.51 1.01
CA ARG A 277 20.13 -10.34 2.10
C ARG A 277 21.39 -9.64 1.62
N PHE A 278 21.79 -8.61 2.34
CA PHE A 278 22.97 -7.78 2.06
C PHE A 278 23.96 -7.90 3.20
N ALA A 279 25.25 -7.98 2.87
CA ALA A 279 26.31 -7.83 3.87
C ALA A 279 26.22 -6.42 4.48
N TYR A 280 26.34 -6.34 5.80
CA TYR A 280 26.23 -5.10 6.54
C TYR A 280 27.23 -5.07 7.69
N ARG A 281 27.85 -3.91 7.90
CA ARG A 281 28.51 -3.56 9.15
C ARG A 281 27.86 -2.30 9.69
N THR A 282 27.74 -2.22 11.01
CA THR A 282 27.22 -1.03 11.68
C THR A 282 27.91 0.23 11.14
N GLY A 283 27.12 1.14 10.56
CA GLY A 283 27.63 2.36 9.94
C GLY A 283 27.89 2.30 8.43
N ASP A 284 27.60 1.20 7.74
CA ASP A 284 27.57 1.18 6.28
C ASP A 284 26.33 1.95 5.77
N LEU A 285 26.53 2.93 4.87
CA LEU A 285 25.44 3.64 4.18
C LEU A 285 25.20 3.15 2.75
N LYS A 286 26.03 2.21 2.30
CA LYS A 286 25.94 1.56 0.99
C LYS A 286 26.18 0.07 1.18
N ALA A 287 25.37 -0.75 0.53
CA ALA A 287 25.57 -2.18 0.50
C ALA A 287 26.93 -2.50 -0.14
N THR A 288 27.58 -3.54 0.37
CA THR A 288 28.84 -4.05 -0.18
C THR A 288 28.67 -5.50 -0.60
N GLY A 289 29.38 -5.91 -1.65
CA GLY A 289 29.27 -7.26 -2.21
C GLY A 289 27.97 -7.51 -2.98
N VAL A 290 27.72 -8.79 -3.26
CA VAL A 290 26.55 -9.25 -4.02
C VAL A 290 25.41 -9.59 -3.07
N ALA A 291 24.21 -9.09 -3.35
CA ALA A 291 23.00 -9.44 -2.62
C ALA A 291 22.66 -10.92 -2.82
N ALA A 292 22.27 -11.60 -1.74
CA ALA A 292 21.81 -12.98 -1.79
C ALA A 292 20.29 -13.03 -1.71
N ARG A 293 19.65 -13.67 -2.69
CA ARG A 293 18.24 -14.08 -2.58
C ARG A 293 18.16 -15.32 -1.70
N VAL A 294 17.63 -15.18 -0.49
CA VAL A 294 17.66 -16.26 0.53
C VAL A 294 16.35 -17.03 0.64
N VAL A 295 15.24 -16.43 0.23
CA VAL A 295 13.91 -17.06 0.24
C VAL A 295 13.17 -16.65 -1.03
N ASP A 296 12.52 -17.60 -1.69
CA ASP A 296 11.50 -17.34 -2.71
C ASP A 296 10.11 -17.35 -2.07
N LEU A 297 9.26 -16.39 -2.44
CA LEU A 297 7.94 -16.19 -1.87
C LEU A 297 6.84 -16.22 -2.95
N PRO A 298 5.61 -16.61 -2.58
CA PRO A 298 4.44 -16.38 -3.42
C PRO A 298 4.33 -14.90 -3.79
N HIS A 299 4.06 -14.63 -5.05
CA HIS A 299 3.81 -13.30 -5.61
C HIS A 299 2.63 -13.37 -6.58
N GLY A 300 2.19 -12.21 -7.05
CA GLY A 300 1.01 -12.08 -7.89
C GLY A 300 0.51 -10.64 -7.89
N SER A 301 -0.73 -10.45 -8.30
CA SER A 301 -1.40 -9.15 -8.39
C SER A 301 -2.02 -8.67 -7.08
N GLY A 302 -2.10 -9.54 -6.07
CA GLY A 302 -2.69 -9.24 -4.75
C GLY A 302 -1.78 -8.49 -3.79
N HIS A 303 -1.86 -8.83 -2.50
CA HIS A 303 -1.00 -8.22 -1.49
C HIS A 303 0.48 -8.54 -1.77
N TRP A 304 1.26 -7.50 -2.04
CA TRP A 304 2.66 -7.58 -2.44
C TRP A 304 3.65 -7.36 -1.29
N THR A 305 3.26 -6.64 -0.24
CA THR A 305 4.14 -6.30 0.89
C THR A 305 4.68 -7.53 1.61
N ARG A 306 5.97 -7.54 1.94
CA ARG A 306 6.64 -8.59 2.74
C ARG A 306 7.40 -7.98 3.91
N ASP A 307 6.80 -7.89 5.09
CA ASP A 307 7.57 -7.51 6.29
C ASP A 307 8.36 -8.71 6.82
N VAL A 308 9.52 -8.43 7.42
CA VAL A 308 10.44 -9.43 7.94
C VAL A 308 10.95 -9.04 9.32
N VAL A 309 10.96 -9.99 10.25
CA VAL A 309 11.54 -9.82 11.60
C VAL A 309 12.17 -11.13 12.08
N PHE A 310 13.18 -11.03 12.95
CA PHE A 310 13.75 -12.20 13.61
C PHE A 310 13.11 -12.43 14.98
N SER A 311 12.97 -13.69 15.39
CA SER A 311 12.65 -14.05 16.77
C SER A 311 13.68 -13.47 17.74
N ALA A 312 13.29 -13.26 19.00
CA ALA A 312 14.17 -12.70 20.02
C ALA A 312 15.47 -13.49 20.22
N ASP A 313 15.44 -14.82 20.00
CA ASP A 313 16.61 -15.69 20.08
C ASP A 313 17.43 -15.76 18.76
N GLY A 314 17.01 -15.04 17.73
CA GLY A 314 17.64 -14.99 16.40
C GLY A 314 17.51 -16.27 15.58
N LYS A 315 16.78 -17.29 16.04
CA LYS A 315 16.74 -18.61 15.37
C LYS A 315 15.68 -18.71 14.26
N THR A 316 14.70 -17.82 14.25
CA THR A 316 13.61 -17.83 13.27
C THR A 316 13.53 -16.48 12.56
N LEU A 317 13.54 -16.51 11.23
CA LEU A 317 13.11 -15.41 10.38
C LEU A 317 11.61 -15.56 10.13
N PHE A 318 10.81 -14.59 10.56
CA PHE A 318 9.40 -14.49 10.22
C PHE A 318 9.22 -13.62 8.97
N VAL A 319 8.35 -14.04 8.07
CA VAL A 319 8.01 -13.33 6.84
C VAL A 319 6.50 -13.24 6.72
N ALA A 320 5.98 -12.03 6.60
CA ALA A 320 4.56 -11.78 6.35
C ALA A 320 4.23 -11.97 4.86
N VAL A 321 3.20 -12.76 4.55
CA VAL A 321 2.72 -12.95 3.18
C VAL A 321 1.19 -12.80 3.15
N GLY A 322 0.72 -11.69 2.58
CA GLY A 322 -0.72 -11.44 2.43
C GLY A 322 -1.39 -12.29 1.34
N SER A 323 -2.72 -12.33 1.32
CA SER A 323 -3.54 -13.02 0.33
C SER A 323 -3.34 -12.48 -1.09
N GLU A 324 -3.60 -13.30 -2.10
CA GLU A 324 -3.62 -12.88 -3.50
C GLU A 324 -4.93 -12.14 -3.83
N SER A 325 -6.00 -12.51 -3.15
CA SER A 325 -7.35 -12.02 -3.41
C SER A 325 -7.95 -11.31 -2.19
N ASN A 326 -9.15 -10.77 -2.36
CA ASN A 326 -9.91 -10.25 -1.24
C ASN A 326 -10.37 -11.38 -0.30
N VAL A 327 -10.98 -12.43 -0.86
CA VAL A 327 -11.67 -13.51 -0.12
C VAL A 327 -11.75 -14.84 -0.89
N ASP A 328 -10.85 -15.14 -1.82
CA ASP A 328 -10.90 -16.41 -2.54
C ASP A 328 -10.60 -17.59 -1.60
N ASP A 329 -11.18 -18.74 -1.92
CA ASP A 329 -11.03 -19.95 -1.13
C ASP A 329 -9.71 -20.67 -1.46
N PRO A 330 -8.77 -20.80 -0.50
CA PRO A 330 -7.49 -21.46 -0.74
C PRO A 330 -7.62 -22.95 -1.08
N ASP A 331 -8.75 -23.60 -0.74
CA ASP A 331 -8.99 -25.00 -1.12
C ASP A 331 -9.16 -25.17 -2.63
N THR A 332 -9.58 -24.11 -3.34
CA THR A 332 -9.83 -24.14 -4.78
C THR A 332 -8.96 -23.17 -5.58
N THR A 333 -8.21 -22.29 -4.90
CA THR A 333 -7.41 -21.23 -5.54
C THR A 333 -5.93 -21.46 -5.24
N ALA A 334 -5.22 -22.11 -6.16
CA ALA A 334 -3.81 -22.46 -5.98
C ALA A 334 -2.89 -21.25 -5.72
N ALA A 335 -3.26 -20.07 -6.21
CA ALA A 335 -2.51 -18.82 -5.98
C ALA A 335 -2.49 -18.39 -4.50
N GLU A 336 -3.41 -18.88 -3.67
CA GLU A 336 -3.47 -18.58 -2.23
C GLU A 336 -2.59 -19.52 -1.39
N ARG A 337 -1.86 -20.45 -2.01
CA ARG A 337 -0.96 -21.33 -1.27
C ARG A 337 0.17 -20.53 -0.61
N TYR A 338 0.34 -20.71 0.70
CA TYR A 338 1.33 -20.01 1.54
C TYR A 338 1.13 -18.49 1.57
N ARG A 339 -0.12 -18.06 1.41
CA ARG A 339 -0.57 -16.67 1.52
C ARG A 339 -1.62 -16.54 2.62
N ALA A 340 -1.88 -15.31 3.03
CA ALA A 340 -2.62 -15.00 4.25
C ALA A 340 -2.00 -15.69 5.49
N ASP A 341 -0.66 -15.74 5.48
CA ASP A 341 0.16 -16.50 6.42
C ASP A 341 1.30 -15.62 6.96
N ILE A 342 1.75 -15.97 8.16
CA ILE A 342 3.10 -15.64 8.60
C ILE A 342 3.93 -16.90 8.42
N LEU A 343 4.91 -16.85 7.53
CA LEU A 343 5.85 -17.93 7.26
C LEU A 343 7.07 -17.80 8.19
N ALA A 344 7.68 -18.93 8.54
CA ALA A 344 8.87 -18.99 9.38
C ALA A 344 9.96 -19.84 8.74
N PHE A 345 11.18 -19.33 8.78
CA PHE A 345 12.39 -19.92 8.22
C PHE A 345 13.52 -19.92 9.25
N GLY A 346 14.56 -20.73 9.04
CA GLY A 346 15.86 -20.47 9.64
C GLY A 346 16.50 -19.20 9.04
N PRO A 347 17.51 -18.59 9.67
CA PRO A 347 18.12 -17.35 9.17
C PRO A 347 18.76 -17.49 7.79
N ASN A 348 19.11 -18.71 7.38
CA ASN A 348 19.63 -19.02 6.05
C ASN A 348 18.53 -19.15 4.97
N GLY A 349 17.24 -19.01 5.33
CA GLY A 349 16.10 -19.17 4.42
C GLY A 349 15.61 -20.61 4.27
N LEU A 350 16.18 -21.58 5.01
CA LEU A 350 15.75 -22.99 4.96
C LEU A 350 14.66 -23.29 6.01
N HIS A 351 14.12 -24.52 5.98
CA HIS A 351 13.16 -25.02 6.97
C HIS A 351 11.86 -24.21 7.06
N MET A 352 11.33 -23.85 5.90
CA MET A 352 10.06 -23.14 5.78
C MET A 352 8.94 -23.92 6.48
N ARG A 353 8.14 -23.20 7.26
CA ARG A 353 6.87 -23.67 7.84
C ARG A 353 5.89 -22.51 7.95
N VAL A 354 4.60 -22.81 7.93
CA VAL A 354 3.56 -21.84 8.30
C VAL A 354 3.60 -21.67 9.82
N TYR A 355 3.87 -20.45 10.29
CA TYR A 355 3.87 -20.13 11.73
C TYR A 355 2.46 -19.84 12.23
N ALA A 356 1.67 -19.08 11.48
CA ALA A 356 0.26 -18.80 11.73
C ALA A 356 -0.46 -18.54 10.39
N SER A 357 -1.76 -18.83 10.33
CA SER A 357 -2.55 -18.76 9.10
C SER A 357 -3.89 -18.06 9.28
N GLY A 358 -4.56 -17.79 8.16
CA GLY A 358 -5.85 -17.09 8.13
C GLY A 358 -5.73 -15.62 8.54
N ILE A 359 -4.57 -15.01 8.28
CA ILE A 359 -4.29 -13.61 8.53
C ILE A 359 -4.23 -12.93 7.16
N ARG A 360 -5.31 -12.27 6.71
CA ARG A 360 -5.47 -11.81 5.32
C ARG A 360 -4.23 -11.07 4.77
N ASN A 361 -3.76 -10.06 5.48
CA ASN A 361 -2.56 -9.32 5.08
C ASN A 361 -1.80 -8.83 6.33
N PRO A 362 -0.85 -9.62 6.89
CA PRO A 362 -0.09 -9.26 8.08
C PRO A 362 1.00 -8.23 7.75
N SER A 363 0.61 -7.04 7.28
CA SER A 363 1.54 -6.08 6.66
C SER A 363 2.68 -5.61 7.55
N GLY A 364 2.49 -5.52 8.87
CA GLY A 364 3.54 -5.13 9.81
C GLY A 364 3.83 -6.24 10.81
N LEU A 365 5.10 -6.53 11.07
CA LEU A 365 5.55 -7.47 12.10
C LEU A 365 6.43 -6.78 13.14
N ALA A 366 6.29 -7.15 14.41
CA ALA A 366 7.23 -6.79 15.46
C ALA A 366 7.33 -7.90 16.51
N VAL A 367 8.50 -8.03 17.13
CA VAL A 367 8.68 -8.88 18.31
C VAL A 367 8.66 -7.98 19.53
N ASP A 368 7.79 -8.29 20.50
CA ASP A 368 7.76 -7.61 21.78
C ASP A 368 9.10 -7.86 22.51
N PRO A 369 9.91 -6.82 22.78
CA PRO A 369 11.22 -6.99 23.39
C PRO A 369 11.15 -7.53 24.83
N ARG A 370 10.00 -7.40 25.51
CA ARG A 370 9.82 -7.87 26.89
C ARG A 370 9.41 -9.33 26.95
N THR A 371 8.54 -9.76 26.04
CA THR A 371 7.93 -11.11 26.08
C THR A 371 8.46 -12.05 25.01
N GLY A 372 9.15 -11.54 24.00
CA GLY A 372 9.61 -12.30 22.83
C GLY A 372 8.48 -12.75 21.90
N ARG A 373 7.23 -12.33 22.14
CA ARG A 373 6.07 -12.71 21.34
C ARG A 373 6.06 -11.93 20.03
N LEU A 374 5.73 -12.62 18.94
CA LEU A 374 5.46 -11.98 17.66
C LEU A 374 4.11 -11.26 17.72
N TRP A 375 4.04 -10.08 17.12
CA TRP A 375 2.84 -9.26 16.93
C TRP A 375 2.74 -8.86 15.46
N CYS A 376 1.51 -8.63 15.00
CA CYS A 376 1.27 -8.10 13.66
C CYS A 376 0.15 -7.07 13.61
N THR A 377 0.20 -6.23 12.57
CA THR A 377 -0.95 -5.47 12.05
C THR A 377 -1.58 -6.23 10.90
N VAL A 378 -2.90 -6.08 10.68
CA VAL A 378 -3.61 -6.80 9.63
C VAL A 378 -4.61 -5.92 8.92
N ASN A 379 -4.60 -5.96 7.57
CA ASN A 379 -5.65 -5.39 6.73
C ASN A 379 -6.67 -6.48 6.41
N GLU A 380 -7.90 -6.28 6.85
CA GLU A 380 -8.98 -7.23 6.69
C GLU A 380 -9.76 -7.07 5.39
N ARG A 381 -10.70 -8.00 5.16
CA ARG A 381 -11.44 -8.14 3.90
C ARG A 381 -12.39 -6.98 3.64
N ASP A 382 -12.46 -6.62 2.37
CA ASP A 382 -13.35 -5.60 1.84
C ASP A 382 -14.73 -6.18 1.51
N GLY A 383 -15.72 -5.29 1.35
CA GLY A 383 -16.98 -5.62 0.70
C GLY A 383 -18.14 -6.01 1.61
N LEU A 384 -17.98 -5.99 2.95
CA LEU A 384 -19.07 -6.33 3.89
C LEU A 384 -19.81 -5.12 4.48
N GLY A 385 -19.39 -3.89 4.14
CA GLY A 385 -20.02 -2.64 4.58
C GLY A 385 -19.00 -1.63 5.10
N ASP A 386 -19.48 -0.45 5.49
CA ASP A 386 -18.59 0.64 5.95
C ASP A 386 -17.93 0.30 7.30
N ASN A 387 -18.65 -0.43 8.15
CA ASN A 387 -18.23 -0.73 9.52
C ASN A 387 -17.96 -2.24 9.72
N LEU A 388 -17.63 -2.96 8.65
CA LEU A 388 -17.22 -4.37 8.70
C LEU A 388 -16.31 -4.71 7.50
N VAL A 389 -15.19 -5.41 7.65
CA VAL A 389 -14.62 -6.04 8.86
C VAL A 389 -13.54 -5.15 9.48
N PRO A 390 -13.41 -5.05 10.82
CA PRO A 390 -12.30 -4.36 11.46
C PRO A 390 -10.94 -4.83 10.98
N ASP A 391 -10.02 -3.90 10.76
CA ASP A 391 -8.59 -4.22 10.80
C ASP A 391 -8.19 -4.54 12.25
N TYR A 392 -7.00 -5.09 12.48
CA TYR A 392 -6.60 -5.45 13.83
C TYR A 392 -5.09 -5.47 14.07
N ILE A 393 -4.74 -5.39 15.35
CA ILE A 393 -3.40 -5.62 15.89
C ILE A 393 -3.48 -6.76 16.89
N THR A 394 -2.58 -7.73 16.79
CA THR A 394 -2.65 -8.91 17.67
C THR A 394 -1.29 -9.56 17.92
N SER A 395 -1.16 -10.18 19.08
CA SER A 395 -0.12 -11.17 19.32
C SER A 395 -0.38 -12.44 18.49
N VAL A 396 0.67 -12.96 17.87
CA VAL A 396 0.61 -14.11 16.97
C VAL A 396 0.93 -15.37 17.76
N ARG A 397 0.10 -16.42 17.60
CA ARG A 397 0.32 -17.74 18.22
C ARG A 397 0.82 -18.73 17.18
N ALA A 398 1.84 -19.50 17.53
CA ALA A 398 2.31 -20.61 16.70
C ALA A 398 1.16 -21.61 16.45
N GLY A 399 0.91 -21.95 15.19
CA GLY A 399 -0.21 -22.78 14.75
C GLY A 399 -1.60 -22.11 14.86
N GLY A 400 -1.66 -20.82 15.18
CA GLY A 400 -2.90 -20.06 15.31
C GLY A 400 -3.59 -19.83 13.97
N PHE A 401 -4.92 -19.85 13.98
CA PHE A 401 -5.77 -19.54 12.84
C PHE A 401 -6.62 -18.29 13.14
N TYR A 402 -6.53 -17.27 12.28
CA TYR A 402 -7.17 -15.96 12.50
C TYR A 402 -8.40 -15.72 11.62
N GLY A 403 -8.86 -16.76 10.91
CA GLY A 403 -10.20 -16.83 10.33
C GLY A 403 -10.25 -16.71 8.81
N TRP A 404 -9.39 -15.90 8.18
CA TRP A 404 -9.47 -15.69 6.73
C TRP A 404 -9.32 -17.01 5.94
N PRO A 405 -10.10 -17.24 4.86
CA PRO A 405 -11.17 -16.38 4.36
C PRO A 405 -12.57 -16.72 4.93
N TRP A 406 -12.73 -17.88 5.57
CA TRP A 406 -14.04 -18.45 5.88
C TRP A 406 -14.71 -17.84 7.12
N TRP A 407 -13.92 -17.30 8.05
CA TRP A 407 -14.36 -16.71 9.32
C TRP A 407 -13.69 -15.37 9.58
N TYR A 408 -14.23 -14.56 10.48
CA TYR A 408 -13.58 -13.37 11.00
C TYR A 408 -13.90 -13.18 12.48
N MET A 409 -12.95 -12.62 13.24
CA MET A 409 -13.18 -12.12 14.60
C MET A 409 -13.87 -13.14 15.53
N GLY A 410 -13.36 -14.37 15.59
CA GLY A 410 -13.97 -15.48 16.33
C GLY A 410 -15.04 -16.23 15.50
N PRO A 411 -16.24 -16.52 16.02
CA PRO A 411 -17.20 -17.43 15.40
C PRO A 411 -18.10 -16.77 14.35
N HIS A 412 -17.69 -15.67 13.71
CA HIS A 412 -18.46 -15.02 12.65
C HIS A 412 -18.08 -15.59 11.29
N GLN A 413 -19.01 -16.29 10.64
CA GLN A 413 -18.77 -16.85 9.31
C GLN A 413 -18.85 -15.74 8.26
N ASP A 414 -17.93 -15.73 7.30
CA ASP A 414 -18.06 -14.89 6.12
C ASP A 414 -19.23 -15.41 5.26
N PRO A 415 -20.26 -14.60 4.98
CA PRO A 415 -21.44 -15.06 4.24
C PRO A 415 -21.10 -15.50 2.80
N ARG A 416 -19.96 -15.09 2.24
CA ARG A 416 -19.49 -15.50 0.92
C ARG A 416 -18.93 -16.93 0.91
N HIS A 417 -18.72 -17.52 2.10
CA HIS A 417 -18.21 -18.88 2.32
C HIS A 417 -19.16 -19.72 3.19
N LEU A 418 -20.46 -19.45 3.11
CA LEU A 418 -21.45 -20.12 3.95
C LEU A 418 -21.35 -21.65 3.88
N GLY A 419 -21.29 -22.28 5.05
CA GLY A 419 -21.20 -23.74 5.20
C GLY A 419 -19.78 -24.33 5.02
N LYS A 420 -18.78 -23.55 4.61
CA LYS A 420 -17.40 -24.02 4.50
C LYS A 420 -16.67 -23.98 5.83
N HIS A 421 -15.84 -24.99 6.07
CA HIS A 421 -15.02 -25.17 7.26
C HIS A 421 -15.73 -24.93 8.62
N PRO A 422 -16.89 -25.57 8.88
CA PRO A 422 -17.56 -25.47 10.18
C PRO A 422 -16.68 -25.96 11.33
N GLU A 423 -15.74 -26.88 11.08
CA GLU A 423 -14.78 -27.39 12.05
C GLU A 423 -13.76 -26.35 12.53
N LEU A 424 -13.58 -25.25 11.79
CA LEU A 424 -12.65 -24.18 12.16
C LEU A 424 -13.26 -23.12 13.08
N ARG A 425 -14.59 -23.07 13.24
CA ARG A 425 -15.31 -22.06 14.02
C ARG A 425 -14.69 -21.79 15.40
N GLU A 426 -14.47 -22.85 16.17
CA GLU A 426 -13.95 -22.75 17.54
C GLU A 426 -12.42 -22.58 17.60
N ARG A 427 -11.73 -22.66 16.45
CA ARG A 427 -10.29 -22.47 16.33
C ARG A 427 -9.89 -21.05 15.97
N VAL A 428 -10.83 -20.23 15.52
CA VAL A 428 -10.58 -18.84 15.14
C VAL A 428 -10.17 -18.04 16.38
N ILE A 429 -8.97 -17.48 16.34
CA ILE A 429 -8.47 -16.60 17.38
C ILE A 429 -9.06 -15.20 17.15
N ALA A 430 -9.77 -14.69 18.16
CA ALA A 430 -10.15 -13.27 18.19
C ALA A 430 -8.89 -12.40 18.41
N PRO A 431 -8.67 -11.35 17.60
CA PRO A 431 -7.53 -10.44 17.78
C PRO A 431 -7.52 -9.70 19.11
N ASP A 432 -6.33 -9.28 19.55
CA ASP A 432 -6.15 -8.56 20.82
C ASP A 432 -6.71 -7.12 20.77
N VAL A 433 -6.65 -6.43 19.62
CA VAL A 433 -7.16 -5.06 19.42
C VAL A 433 -7.84 -4.95 18.06
N LEU A 434 -9.11 -4.51 18.05
CA LEU A 434 -9.86 -4.23 16.84
C LEU A 434 -9.76 -2.73 16.50
N LEU A 435 -9.45 -2.44 15.24
CA LEU A 435 -9.32 -1.08 14.71
C LEU A 435 -10.56 -0.69 13.91
N GLN A 436 -10.66 0.57 13.49
CA GLN A 436 -11.73 0.92 12.56
C GLN A 436 -11.63 0.04 11.30
N PRO A 437 -12.76 -0.44 10.77
CA PRO A 437 -12.82 -1.13 9.49
C PRO A 437 -12.21 -0.28 8.39
N HIS A 438 -11.34 -0.91 7.60
CA HIS A 438 -10.64 -0.29 6.46
C HIS A 438 -9.53 0.70 6.83
N ASN A 439 -9.04 0.74 8.07
CA ASN A 439 -7.96 1.65 8.47
C ASN A 439 -6.64 1.45 7.69
N ALA A 440 -6.41 0.25 7.19
CA ALA A 440 -5.21 -0.20 6.50
C ALA A 440 -3.95 -0.08 7.38
N SER A 441 -3.89 -0.81 8.50
CA SER A 441 -2.73 -0.83 9.42
C SER A 441 -1.48 -1.50 8.81
N LEU A 442 -0.38 -0.77 8.64
CA LEU A 442 0.77 -1.21 7.79
C LEU A 442 2.08 -1.54 8.51
N GLN A 443 2.44 -0.81 9.57
CA GLN A 443 3.64 -1.10 10.37
C GLN A 443 3.32 -0.94 11.85
N ILE A 444 4.03 -1.71 12.67
CA ILE A 444 3.94 -1.70 14.13
C ILE A 444 5.34 -1.55 14.74
N ALA A 445 5.43 -0.81 15.85
CA ALA A 445 6.64 -0.73 16.66
C ALA A 445 6.32 -0.63 18.15
N PHE A 446 7.09 -1.33 18.99
CA PHE A 446 7.08 -1.12 20.43
C PHE A 446 7.93 0.11 20.77
N TYR A 447 7.38 1.05 21.53
CA TYR A 447 8.11 2.21 21.98
C TYR A 447 9.13 1.82 23.05
N GLN A 448 10.40 2.03 22.74
CA GLN A 448 11.54 1.71 23.62
C GLN A 448 12.36 2.96 23.99
N GLY A 449 11.93 4.13 23.52
CA GLY A 449 12.56 5.41 23.83
C GLY A 449 12.29 5.84 25.27
N GLN A 450 13.04 6.85 25.71
CA GLN A 450 12.91 7.46 27.03
C GLN A 450 12.55 8.96 26.94
N GLN A 451 12.26 9.46 25.72
CA GLN A 451 11.93 10.86 25.52
C GLN A 451 10.45 11.14 25.82
N PHE A 452 9.55 10.20 25.48
CA PHE A 452 8.13 10.36 25.74
C PHE A 452 7.83 10.08 27.22
N PRO A 453 6.69 10.55 27.75
CA PRO A 453 6.28 10.25 29.11
C PRO A 453 6.28 8.75 29.42
N ASP A 454 6.55 8.39 30.68
CA ASP A 454 6.74 6.99 31.12
C ASP A 454 5.58 6.06 30.73
N GLU A 455 4.36 6.59 30.69
CA GLU A 455 3.18 5.82 30.29
C GLU A 455 3.26 5.23 28.87
N TYR A 456 4.04 5.84 27.96
CA TYR A 456 4.23 5.33 26.59
C TYR A 456 5.22 4.16 26.53
N GLN A 457 6.01 3.91 27.59
CA GLN A 457 7.09 2.92 27.56
C GLN A 457 6.57 1.49 27.38
N GLY A 458 6.98 0.89 26.26
CA GLY A 458 6.58 -0.46 25.87
C GLY A 458 5.16 -0.53 25.31
N ASP A 459 4.50 0.60 25.06
CA ASP A 459 3.27 0.61 24.27
C ASP A 459 3.59 0.42 22.78
N ILE A 460 2.56 0.11 22.01
CA ILE A 460 2.67 -0.10 20.58
C ILE A 460 2.28 1.19 19.86
N PHE A 461 3.00 1.53 18.81
CA PHE A 461 2.55 2.47 17.79
C PHE A 461 2.31 1.73 16.48
N ALA A 462 1.24 2.11 15.78
CA ALA A 462 0.91 1.57 14.46
C ALA A 462 0.41 2.66 13.52
N SER A 463 0.66 2.48 12.22
CA SER A 463 0.34 3.42 11.15
C SER A 463 -0.84 2.92 10.34
N GLU A 464 -1.89 3.75 10.28
CA GLU A 464 -3.14 3.47 9.60
C GLU A 464 -3.15 4.23 8.26
N HIS A 465 -2.91 3.52 7.17
CA HIS A 465 -2.66 4.08 5.83
C HIS A 465 -3.87 4.75 5.18
N GLY A 466 -5.05 4.43 5.70
CA GLY A 466 -6.31 5.06 5.38
C GLY A 466 -7.15 4.29 4.38
N SER A 467 -8.46 4.35 4.60
CA SER A 467 -9.46 3.55 3.90
C SER A 467 -9.64 3.93 2.44
N TRP A 468 -9.88 2.91 1.61
CA TRP A 468 -10.49 3.06 0.29
C TRP A 468 -11.89 2.44 0.23
N ASN A 469 -12.21 1.42 1.05
CA ASN A 469 -13.49 0.69 0.99
C ASN A 469 -14.57 1.23 1.97
N LYS A 470 -14.67 2.56 2.14
CA LYS A 470 -15.56 3.19 3.12
C LYS A 470 -16.17 4.50 2.60
N SER A 471 -17.46 4.71 2.82
CA SER A 471 -18.19 5.87 2.29
C SER A 471 -17.64 7.22 2.80
N VAL A 472 -17.37 7.31 4.10
CA VAL A 472 -16.62 8.39 4.74
C VAL A 472 -15.32 7.80 5.27
N ARG A 473 -14.19 8.36 4.84
CA ARG A 473 -12.88 7.72 5.06
C ARG A 473 -12.47 7.73 6.54
N THR A 474 -11.64 6.77 6.93
CA THR A 474 -11.08 6.62 8.28
C THR A 474 -9.61 6.19 8.17
N GLY A 475 -8.84 6.34 9.24
CA GLY A 475 -7.40 6.08 9.27
C GLY A 475 -6.65 7.31 8.80
N TYR A 476 -5.57 7.16 8.02
CA TYR A 476 -4.68 8.28 7.68
C TYR A 476 -4.08 8.90 8.95
N GLU A 477 -3.60 8.05 9.84
CA GLU A 477 -3.11 8.44 11.16
C GLU A 477 -2.03 7.49 11.68
N VAL A 478 -1.42 7.85 12.81
CA VAL A 478 -0.68 6.92 13.66
C VAL A 478 -1.45 6.79 14.96
N ILE A 479 -1.66 5.56 15.41
CA ILE A 479 -2.31 5.24 16.67
C ILE A 479 -1.29 4.72 17.69
N ARG A 480 -1.64 4.82 18.96
CA ARG A 480 -0.99 4.14 20.09
C ARG A 480 -1.93 3.05 20.60
N VAL A 481 -1.41 1.86 20.85
CA VAL A 481 -2.11 0.80 21.59
C VAL A 481 -1.49 0.71 22.98
N PRO A 482 -2.22 1.14 24.03
CA PRO A 482 -1.75 1.01 25.41
C PRO A 482 -1.63 -0.44 25.85
N LEU A 483 -0.46 -0.82 26.35
CA LEU A 483 -0.22 -2.10 27.01
C LEU A 483 -0.20 -1.96 28.54
N HIS A 484 -0.27 -0.74 29.06
CA HIS A 484 -0.39 -0.40 30.49
C HIS A 484 0.70 -1.03 31.36
N HIS A 485 1.87 -1.29 30.78
CA HIS A 485 2.95 -2.09 31.37
C HIS A 485 2.53 -3.51 31.85
N ARG A 486 1.39 -4.03 31.38
CA ARG A 486 0.86 -5.36 31.73
C ARG A 486 1.25 -6.46 30.75
N GLY A 487 1.94 -6.12 29.66
CA GLY A 487 2.34 -7.06 28.61
C GLY A 487 1.17 -7.64 27.81
N LYS A 488 -0.03 -7.06 27.92
CA LYS A 488 -1.24 -7.44 27.17
C LYS A 488 -2.05 -6.19 26.85
N ALA A 489 -2.61 -6.12 25.64
CA ALA A 489 -3.47 -5.03 25.23
C ALA A 489 -4.83 -5.08 25.96
N SER A 490 -5.39 -3.89 26.24
CA SER A 490 -6.72 -3.70 26.82
C SER A 490 -7.86 -3.73 25.78
N GLY A 491 -7.51 -3.87 24.50
CA GLY A 491 -8.42 -3.81 23.36
C GLY A 491 -8.73 -2.38 22.89
N GLU A 492 -8.12 -1.37 23.50
CA GLU A 492 -8.27 0.04 23.09
C GLU A 492 -7.05 0.53 22.29
N TYR A 493 -7.24 1.61 21.55
CA TYR A 493 -6.18 2.39 20.93
C TYR A 493 -6.50 3.90 21.04
N GLU A 494 -5.47 4.72 20.91
CA GLU A 494 -5.51 6.17 21.03
C GLU A 494 -5.00 6.78 19.73
N ASP A 495 -5.72 7.74 19.17
CA ASP A 495 -5.27 8.54 18.03
C ASP A 495 -4.03 9.34 18.48
N PHE A 496 -2.89 9.15 17.83
CA PHE A 496 -1.64 9.81 18.22
C PHE A 496 -1.23 10.89 17.21
N LEU A 497 -1.11 10.57 15.92
CA LEU A 497 -0.73 11.52 14.88
C LEU A 497 -1.81 11.60 13.81
N THR A 498 -2.53 12.71 13.72
CA THR A 498 -3.68 12.88 12.81
C THR A 498 -3.50 14.09 11.88
N GLY A 499 -4.53 14.41 11.09
CA GLY A 499 -4.57 15.65 10.29
C GLY A 499 -4.10 15.51 8.84
N PHE A 500 -3.92 14.29 8.35
CA PHE A 500 -3.48 13.98 6.99
C PHE A 500 -4.58 14.12 5.91
N VAL A 501 -5.82 14.33 6.35
CA VAL A 501 -7.00 14.54 5.50
C VAL A 501 -7.49 15.98 5.65
N LEU A 502 -7.72 16.67 4.53
CA LEU A 502 -8.30 18.00 4.49
C LEU A 502 -9.79 17.96 4.79
N ALA A 503 -10.36 19.09 5.19
CA ALA A 503 -11.77 19.18 5.57
C ALA A 503 -12.73 18.74 4.45
N ASN A 504 -12.37 18.94 3.17
CA ASN A 504 -13.12 18.47 2.00
C ASN A 504 -12.90 16.97 1.68
N GLY A 505 -12.16 16.26 2.53
CA GLY A 505 -11.83 14.85 2.38
C GLY A 505 -10.65 14.56 1.45
N GLN A 506 -10.02 15.53 0.80
CA GLN A 506 -8.80 15.24 0.04
C GLN A 506 -7.67 14.84 1.00
N VAL A 507 -6.80 13.96 0.53
CA VAL A 507 -5.74 13.38 1.37
C VAL A 507 -4.41 13.97 0.92
N TRP A 508 -3.64 14.51 1.85
CA TRP A 508 -2.32 15.05 1.52
C TRP A 508 -1.16 14.18 2.04
N GLY A 509 -1.45 13.26 2.97
CA GLY A 509 -0.48 12.28 3.45
C GLY A 509 -1.14 10.97 3.87
N ARG A 510 -0.33 9.91 3.96
CA ARG A 510 -0.73 8.54 4.26
C ARG A 510 0.39 7.86 5.04
N PRO A 511 0.31 7.80 6.38
CA PRO A 511 1.31 7.14 7.21
C PRO A 511 1.50 5.67 6.84
N VAL A 512 2.74 5.20 6.74
CA VAL A 512 3.05 3.80 6.42
C VAL A 512 3.91 3.14 7.48
N GLY A 513 5.06 3.71 7.77
CA GLY A 513 6.06 3.09 8.62
C GLY A 513 6.24 3.87 9.90
N VAL A 514 6.46 3.18 11.02
CA VAL A 514 6.68 3.80 12.34
C VAL A 514 7.82 3.13 13.09
N THR A 515 8.75 3.92 13.62
CA THR A 515 9.87 3.40 14.42
C THR A 515 10.34 4.42 15.46
N THR A 516 11.14 3.98 16.44
CA THR A 516 11.73 4.86 17.45
C THR A 516 13.19 5.15 17.09
N ALA A 517 13.52 6.43 16.91
CA ALA A 517 14.88 6.93 16.76
C ALA A 517 15.72 6.71 18.03
N LEU A 518 17.05 6.74 17.90
CA LEU A 518 17.97 6.48 19.01
C LEU A 518 17.81 7.47 20.18
N ASP A 519 17.39 8.71 19.89
CA ASP A 519 17.13 9.75 20.89
C ASP A 519 15.72 9.65 21.52
N GLY A 520 14.94 8.62 21.17
CA GLY A 520 13.60 8.37 21.69
C GLY A 520 12.48 9.08 20.95
N ALA A 521 12.74 9.84 19.89
CA ALA A 521 11.69 10.37 19.02
C ALA A 521 11.04 9.27 18.18
N LEU A 522 9.79 9.45 17.77
CA LEU A 522 9.19 8.60 16.73
C LEU A 522 9.50 9.13 15.34
N LEU A 523 9.71 8.22 14.40
CA LEU A 523 9.79 8.50 12.97
C LEU A 523 8.65 7.82 12.25
N VAL A 524 7.98 8.56 11.36
CA VAL A 524 6.82 8.10 10.61
C VAL A 524 7.02 8.36 9.12
N THR A 525 7.07 7.34 8.28
CA THR A 525 7.06 7.52 6.82
C THR A 525 5.65 7.80 6.33
N ASP A 526 5.56 8.59 5.25
CA ASP A 526 4.31 9.01 4.62
C ASP A 526 4.48 8.89 3.10
N ASP A 527 3.79 7.94 2.48
CA ASP A 527 3.87 7.73 1.03
C ASP A 527 2.93 8.65 0.23
N GLY A 528 1.95 9.28 0.88
CA GLY A 528 1.10 10.30 0.28
C GLY A 528 1.86 11.59 0.04
N SER A 529 2.70 12.00 1.01
CA SER A 529 3.53 13.20 0.92
C SER A 529 5.00 12.90 0.56
N ASN A 530 5.38 11.64 0.37
CA ASN A 530 6.75 11.20 0.11
C ASN A 530 7.77 11.75 1.12
N SER A 531 7.43 11.65 2.41
CA SER A 531 8.17 12.27 3.50
C SER A 531 8.41 11.33 4.68
N ILE A 532 9.27 11.74 5.60
CA ILE A 532 9.39 11.20 6.95
C ILE A 532 9.13 12.33 7.94
N TRP A 533 8.26 12.07 8.90
CA TRP A 533 7.94 12.94 10.02
C TRP A 533 8.70 12.47 11.26
N ARG A 534 9.19 13.41 12.06
CA ARG A 534 9.82 13.15 13.36
C ARG A 534 8.98 13.78 14.47
N ILE A 535 8.63 12.99 15.47
CA ILE A 535 7.78 13.39 16.59
C ILE A 535 8.60 13.28 17.87
N SER A 536 8.82 14.41 18.55
CA SER A 536 9.54 14.45 19.83
C SER A 536 8.71 15.07 20.92
N TYR A 537 8.85 14.56 22.14
CA TYR A 537 8.29 15.19 23.32
C TYR A 537 9.16 16.38 23.75
N VAL A 538 8.55 17.54 23.94
CA VAL A 538 9.20 18.80 24.34
C VAL A 538 8.74 19.30 25.71
N GLY A 539 7.88 18.53 26.39
CA GLY A 539 7.32 18.90 27.68
C GLY A 539 6.24 19.97 27.59
N LYS A 540 5.65 20.26 28.75
CA LYS A 540 4.86 21.47 29.01
C LYS A 540 5.53 22.24 30.14
#